data_AF-A0A6J4L2D1-F1
#
_entry.id   AF-A0A6J4L2D1-F1
#
_cell.length_a   1.000
_cell.length_b   1.000
_cell.length_c   1.000
_cell.angle_alpha   90.00
_cell.angle_beta   90.00
_cell.angle_gamma   90.00
#
_symmetry.space_group_name_H-M   'P 1'
#
loop_
_entity.id
_entity.type
_entity.pdbx_description
1 polymer ?
#
loop_
_entity_poly.entity_id
_entity_poly.type
_entity_poly.pdbx_seq_one_letter_code
_entity_poly.pdbx_strand_id
1 'polypeptide(L)'
;MLLRDLSPALVSTIDSGADPADVAEALRFVGGNDHFFLNLAMPACKLALDAARDVPGSTMVVAMARNGTDFGIQVSGTGDEWFTGPAQVADGLYLGDFGPDDANPDIGDSAITETAGIGGFAMATAPAIVRFVGGSVPDALATTRRMHEITLAENPRWSVPVLEFQGTPTGIDVTKVCRTGILPQINTGMAGRVAGVGQVGAGLVTPPAEIFPQALAALAERARTAGGGQVSGPVSGPVSGPVSGPVSGQASGQASDEVSGQVSS
;
A
#
# COMPACT_ATOMS: atom_id res chain seq x y z
N MET A 1 21.83 1.57 10.18
CA MET A 1 21.92 2.86 10.89
C MET A 1 21.35 2.83 12.29
N LEU A 2 20.13 2.32 12.46
CA LEU A 2 19.46 2.18 13.77
C LEU A 2 20.38 1.83 14.94
N LEU A 3 21.08 0.70 14.86
CA LEU A 3 21.90 0.21 15.97
C LEU A 3 22.97 1.22 16.38
N ARG A 4 23.60 1.90 15.41
CA ARG A 4 24.57 2.97 15.67
C ARG A 4 23.96 4.11 16.49
N ASP A 5 22.72 4.50 16.17
CA ASP A 5 22.08 5.65 16.78
C ASP A 5 21.43 5.29 18.14
N LEU A 6 20.98 4.04 18.33
CA LEU A 6 20.42 3.56 19.60
C LEU A 6 21.48 3.09 20.61
N SER A 7 22.66 2.66 20.16
CA SER A 7 23.70 2.10 21.04
C SER A 7 24.08 3.00 22.21
N PRO A 8 24.30 4.33 22.04
CA PRO A 8 24.62 5.20 23.16
C PRO A 8 23.51 5.22 24.23
N ALA A 9 22.24 5.29 23.81
CA ALA A 9 21.11 5.29 24.72
C ALA A 9 20.97 3.95 25.47
N LEU A 10 21.20 2.82 24.79
CA LEU A 10 21.23 1.50 25.42
C LEU A 10 22.34 1.40 26.47
N VAL A 11 23.53 1.90 26.17
CA VAL A 11 24.66 1.91 27.13
C VAL A 11 24.35 2.80 28.34
N SER A 12 23.74 3.97 28.16
CA SER A 12 23.36 4.86 29.26
C SER A 12 22.35 4.24 30.23
N THR A 13 21.65 3.17 29.86
CA THR A 13 20.74 2.48 30.80
C THR A 13 21.49 1.79 31.95
N ILE A 14 22.79 1.50 31.77
CA ILE A 14 23.66 0.94 32.83
C ILE A 14 23.76 1.91 34.01
N ASP A 15 23.83 3.22 33.73
CA ASP A 15 23.86 4.26 34.77
C ASP A 15 22.56 4.28 35.61
N SER A 16 21.46 3.79 35.03
CA SER A 16 20.16 3.62 35.68
C SER A 16 19.89 2.20 36.22
N GLY A 17 20.90 1.32 36.22
CA GLY A 17 20.83 0.01 36.85
C GLY A 17 20.57 -1.18 35.92
N ALA A 18 20.61 -1.00 34.59
CA ALA A 18 20.58 -2.15 33.67
C ALA A 18 21.86 -2.99 33.77
N ASP A 19 21.74 -4.32 33.64
CA ASP A 19 22.91 -5.20 33.60
C ASP A 19 23.67 -4.99 32.27
N PRO A 20 24.98 -4.70 32.29
CA PRO A 20 25.80 -4.64 31.07
C PRO A 20 25.72 -5.90 30.19
N ALA A 21 25.48 -7.08 30.78
CA ALA A 21 25.30 -8.32 30.04
C ALA A 21 24.04 -8.30 29.15
N ASP A 22 22.93 -7.79 29.68
CA ASP A 22 21.66 -7.64 28.97
C ASP A 22 21.79 -6.64 27.82
N VAL A 23 22.46 -5.50 28.05
CA VAL A 23 22.71 -4.51 27.00
C VAL A 23 23.54 -5.13 25.87
N ALA A 24 24.59 -5.87 26.20
CA ALA A 24 25.42 -6.53 25.21
C ALA A 24 24.65 -7.63 24.44
N GLU A 25 23.75 -8.35 25.11
CA GLU A 25 22.88 -9.33 24.48
C GLU A 25 21.90 -8.67 23.50
N ALA A 26 21.24 -7.57 23.90
CA ALA A 26 20.36 -6.82 23.02
C ALA A 26 21.07 -6.32 21.75
N LEU A 27 22.29 -5.78 21.91
CA LEU A 27 23.10 -5.33 20.76
C LEU A 27 23.48 -6.50 19.84
N ARG A 28 23.84 -7.68 20.40
CA ARG A 28 24.12 -8.89 19.60
C ARG A 28 22.88 -9.41 18.89
N PHE A 29 21.73 -9.41 19.56
CA PHE A 29 20.46 -9.85 18.97
C PHE A 29 20.07 -8.98 17.77
N VAL A 30 20.13 -7.65 17.91
CA VAL A 30 19.83 -6.72 16.81
C VAL A 30 20.88 -6.83 15.70
N GLY A 31 22.16 -6.88 16.05
CA GLY A 31 23.26 -6.93 15.08
C GLY A 31 23.40 -8.27 14.35
N GLY A 32 22.91 -9.37 14.92
CA GLY A 32 22.94 -10.70 14.33
C GLY A 32 21.75 -11.02 13.43
N ASN A 33 20.80 -10.08 13.26
CA ASN A 33 19.59 -10.27 12.46
C ASN A 33 19.39 -9.12 11.48
N ASP A 34 19.80 -9.33 10.23
CA ASP A 34 19.65 -8.33 9.16
C ASP A 34 18.18 -7.95 8.89
N HIS A 35 17.21 -8.80 9.25
CA HIS A 35 15.78 -8.52 9.13
C HIS A 35 15.22 -7.67 10.29
N PHE A 36 15.98 -7.42 11.37
CA PHE A 36 15.47 -6.69 12.53
C PHE A 36 14.90 -5.32 12.17
N PHE A 37 15.51 -4.65 11.20
CA PHE A 37 15.08 -3.33 10.73
C PHE A 37 13.67 -3.33 10.12
N LEU A 38 13.19 -4.47 9.60
CA LEU A 38 11.85 -4.58 9.01
C LEU A 38 10.76 -4.26 10.05
N ASN A 39 10.99 -4.66 11.32
CA ASN A 39 10.09 -4.37 12.44
C ASN A 39 9.92 -2.87 12.72
N LEU A 40 10.81 -2.02 12.19
CA LEU A 40 10.72 -0.56 12.31
C LEU A 40 10.27 0.09 11.00
N ALA A 41 10.73 -0.44 9.87
CA ALA A 41 10.37 0.07 8.55
C ALA A 41 8.86 -0.07 8.30
N MET A 42 8.27 -1.23 8.62
CA MET A 42 6.83 -1.47 8.43
C MET A 42 5.95 -0.47 9.19
N PRO A 43 6.07 -0.29 10.52
CA PRO A 43 5.24 0.69 11.24
C PRO A 43 5.54 2.13 10.82
N ALA A 44 6.77 2.48 10.43
CA ALA A 44 7.06 3.81 9.89
C ALA A 44 6.33 4.06 8.55
N CYS A 45 6.31 3.06 7.65
CA CYS A 45 5.54 3.12 6.40
C CYS A 45 4.04 3.22 6.69
N LYS A 46 3.53 2.40 7.61
CA LYS A 46 2.13 2.41 8.03
C LYS A 46 1.72 3.77 8.57
N LEU A 47 2.50 4.38 9.47
CA LEU A 47 2.23 5.71 10.01
C LEU A 47 2.19 6.79 8.92
N ALA A 48 3.10 6.72 7.95
CA ALA A 48 3.12 7.66 6.83
C ALA A 48 1.89 7.51 5.93
N LEU A 49 1.46 6.28 5.65
CA LEU A 49 0.30 5.99 4.82
C LEU A 49 -1.03 6.27 5.53
N ASP A 50 -1.09 6.08 6.85
CA ASP A 50 -2.27 6.40 7.65
C ASP A 50 -2.55 7.90 7.70
N ALA A 51 -1.51 8.74 7.60
CA ALA A 51 -1.68 10.18 7.45
C ALA A 51 -2.35 10.57 6.11
N ALA A 52 -2.43 9.65 5.15
CA ALA A 52 -3.11 9.84 3.86
C ALA A 52 -4.47 9.13 3.79
N ARG A 53 -5.01 8.63 4.90
CA ARG A 53 -6.35 8.03 4.95
C ARG A 53 -7.46 9.06 4.87
N ASP A 54 -8.64 8.58 4.51
CA ASP A 54 -9.91 9.29 4.59
C ASP A 54 -9.98 10.60 3.79
N VAL A 55 -9.15 10.74 2.76
CA VAL A 55 -9.27 11.82 1.77
C VAL A 55 -10.40 11.48 0.79
N PRO A 56 -11.54 12.20 0.79
CA PRO A 56 -12.68 11.88 -0.05
C PRO A 56 -12.33 11.88 -1.54
N GLY A 57 -12.76 10.85 -2.27
CA GLY A 57 -12.50 10.69 -3.70
C GLY A 57 -11.06 10.30 -4.06
N SER A 58 -10.15 10.17 -3.08
CA SER A 58 -8.78 9.73 -3.34
C SER A 58 -8.74 8.25 -3.75
N THR A 59 -8.04 7.97 -4.84
CA THR A 59 -7.82 6.62 -5.39
C THR A 59 -6.52 6.00 -4.90
N MET A 60 -5.83 6.65 -3.96
CA MET A 60 -4.54 6.20 -3.43
C MET A 60 -4.70 4.99 -2.52
N VAL A 61 -3.99 3.90 -2.81
CA VAL A 61 -3.84 2.75 -1.90
C VAL A 61 -3.06 3.19 -0.66
N VAL A 62 -3.61 2.90 0.52
CA VAL A 62 -3.03 3.22 1.83
C VAL A 62 -2.63 1.99 2.64
N ALA A 63 -3.01 0.80 2.18
CA ALA A 63 -2.51 -0.46 2.71
C ALA A 63 -2.55 -1.54 1.64
N MET A 64 -1.50 -2.35 1.61
CA MET A 64 -1.48 -3.69 1.01
C MET A 64 -1.05 -4.67 2.10
N ALA A 65 -1.78 -5.76 2.27
CA ALA A 65 -1.52 -6.78 3.28
C ALA A 65 -2.01 -8.15 2.80
N ARG A 66 -1.51 -9.21 3.42
CA ARG A 66 -1.88 -10.59 3.09
C ARG A 66 -1.73 -11.51 4.29
N ASN A 67 -2.51 -12.58 4.32
CA ASN A 67 -2.60 -13.48 5.49
C ASN A 67 -2.29 -14.95 5.14
N GLY A 68 -1.78 -15.23 3.94
CA GLY A 68 -1.53 -16.59 3.45
C GLY A 68 -2.73 -17.27 2.80
N THR A 69 -3.90 -16.63 2.78
CA THR A 69 -5.09 -17.06 2.02
C THR A 69 -5.56 -15.97 1.08
N ASP A 70 -5.67 -14.76 1.59
CA ASP A 70 -6.18 -13.57 0.91
C ASP A 70 -5.11 -12.47 0.87
N PHE A 71 -5.15 -11.70 -0.20
CA PHE A 71 -4.49 -10.42 -0.34
C PHE A 71 -5.55 -9.33 -0.29
N GLY A 72 -5.27 -8.25 0.45
CA GLY A 72 -6.17 -7.13 0.60
C GLY A 72 -5.52 -5.79 0.32
N ILE A 73 -6.30 -4.85 -0.22
CA ILE A 73 -5.96 -3.42 -0.25
C ILE A 73 -7.00 -2.57 0.46
N GLN A 74 -6.55 -1.45 1.03
CA GLN A 74 -7.41 -0.33 1.43
C GLN A 74 -7.03 0.90 0.64
N VAL A 75 -8.03 1.73 0.32
CA VAL A 75 -7.88 2.94 -0.50
C VAL A 75 -8.36 4.14 0.30
N SER A 76 -7.66 5.26 0.20
CA SER A 76 -7.93 6.47 1.00
C SER A 76 -9.39 6.92 0.93
N GLY A 77 -9.98 6.95 -0.26
CA GLY A 77 -11.37 7.37 -0.45
C GLY A 77 -12.41 6.32 -0.04
N THR A 78 -11.98 5.13 0.39
CA THR A 78 -12.87 4.03 0.77
C THR A 78 -12.98 3.78 2.28
N GLY A 79 -12.30 4.58 3.12
CA GLY A 79 -12.26 4.36 4.57
C GLY A 79 -11.65 3.00 4.91
N ASP A 80 -12.29 2.26 5.81
CA ASP A 80 -11.79 0.96 6.29
C ASP A 80 -12.15 -0.25 5.40
N GLU A 81 -12.84 -0.04 4.28
CA GLU A 81 -13.23 -1.12 3.37
C GLU A 81 -12.00 -1.81 2.76
N TRP A 82 -11.99 -3.14 2.83
CA TRP A 82 -10.97 -4.01 2.24
C TRP A 82 -11.47 -4.60 0.93
N PHE A 83 -10.66 -4.47 -0.12
CA PHE A 83 -10.87 -5.17 -1.39
C PHE A 83 -9.92 -6.36 -1.44
N THR A 84 -10.48 -7.56 -1.56
CA THR A 84 -9.75 -8.80 -1.34
C THR A 84 -9.85 -9.76 -2.52
N GLY A 85 -8.80 -10.55 -2.70
CA GLY A 85 -8.71 -11.66 -3.64
C GLY A 85 -7.71 -12.70 -3.12
N PRO A 86 -7.54 -13.83 -3.81
CA PRO A 86 -6.64 -14.89 -3.36
C PRO A 86 -5.18 -14.41 -3.31
N ALA A 87 -4.50 -14.72 -2.21
CA ALA A 87 -3.06 -14.52 -2.10
C ALA A 87 -2.33 -15.38 -3.14
N GLN A 88 -1.35 -14.78 -3.81
CA GLN A 88 -0.56 -15.44 -4.85
C GLN A 88 0.65 -16.16 -4.24
N VAL A 89 1.22 -17.13 -4.95
CA VAL A 89 2.53 -17.71 -4.60
C VAL A 89 3.60 -16.89 -5.32
N ALA A 90 4.65 -16.50 -4.60
CA ALA A 90 5.74 -15.74 -5.19
C ALA A 90 6.57 -16.60 -6.15
N ASP A 91 7.06 -15.99 -7.22
CA ASP A 91 7.99 -16.61 -8.17
C ASP A 91 9.43 -16.17 -7.85
N GLY A 92 10.36 -17.11 -7.77
CA GLY A 92 11.72 -16.79 -7.34
C GLY A 92 12.57 -18.00 -6.98
N LEU A 93 13.55 -17.76 -6.12
CA LEU A 93 14.57 -18.75 -5.75
C LEU A 93 14.23 -19.45 -4.44
N TYR A 94 14.44 -20.76 -4.43
CA TYR A 94 14.25 -21.64 -3.28
C TYR A 94 15.58 -21.95 -2.60
N LEU A 95 15.53 -22.16 -1.28
CA LEU A 95 16.69 -22.42 -0.44
C LEU A 95 16.94 -23.93 -0.34
N GLY A 96 18.17 -24.36 -0.58
CA GLY A 96 18.56 -25.76 -0.43
C GLY A 96 17.73 -26.69 -1.32
N ASP A 97 17.08 -27.68 -0.71
CA ASP A 97 16.28 -28.70 -1.40
C ASP A 97 14.80 -28.33 -1.53
N PHE A 98 14.38 -27.13 -1.09
CA PHE A 98 12.99 -26.68 -1.23
C PHE A 98 12.63 -26.39 -2.70
N GLY A 99 11.34 -26.48 -3.01
CA GLY A 99 10.77 -26.10 -4.30
C GLY A 99 9.39 -25.46 -4.19
N PRO A 100 8.72 -25.21 -5.34
CA PRO A 100 7.43 -24.52 -5.37
C PRO A 100 6.33 -25.12 -4.49
N ASP A 101 6.30 -26.45 -4.36
CA ASP A 101 5.29 -27.14 -3.55
C ASP A 101 5.48 -26.96 -2.03
N ASP A 102 6.65 -26.47 -1.61
CA ASP A 102 6.97 -26.16 -0.21
C ASP A 102 6.55 -24.76 0.21
N ALA A 103 6.22 -23.87 -0.74
CA ALA A 103 5.84 -22.49 -0.44
C ALA A 103 4.36 -22.34 -0.04
N ASN A 104 4.14 -21.48 0.95
CA ASN A 104 2.82 -20.96 1.28
C ASN A 104 2.45 -19.80 0.32
N PRO A 105 1.15 -19.55 0.06
CA PRO A 105 0.74 -18.27 -0.52
C PRO A 105 1.24 -17.08 0.31
N ASP A 106 1.40 -15.92 -0.34
CA ASP A 106 2.04 -14.73 0.25
C ASP A 106 1.35 -14.30 1.57
N ILE A 107 2.16 -13.96 2.57
CA ILE A 107 1.72 -13.75 3.95
C ILE A 107 2.49 -12.62 4.64
N GLY A 108 1.78 -11.85 5.46
CA GLY A 108 2.28 -10.78 6.31
C GLY A 108 1.79 -9.38 5.91
N ASP A 109 2.24 -8.39 6.66
CA ASP A 109 1.92 -6.97 6.41
C ASP A 109 3.06 -6.21 5.71
N SER A 110 4.18 -6.87 5.41
CA SER A 110 5.36 -6.24 4.81
C SER A 110 5.13 -5.56 3.46
N ALA A 111 4.06 -5.92 2.72
CA ALA A 111 3.64 -5.19 1.52
C ALA A 111 3.26 -3.72 1.79
N ILE A 112 3.13 -3.32 3.07
CA ILE A 112 3.05 -1.91 3.46
C ILE A 112 4.29 -1.10 3.05
N THR A 113 5.45 -1.75 2.92
CA THR A 113 6.70 -1.09 2.53
C THR A 113 6.66 -0.67 1.05
N GLU A 114 6.18 -1.56 0.19
CA GLU A 114 5.88 -1.26 -1.22
C GLU A 114 4.78 -0.24 -1.37
N THR A 115 3.76 -0.31 -0.53
CA THR A 115 2.68 0.70 -0.51
C THR A 115 3.22 2.11 -0.29
N ALA A 116 4.25 2.25 0.56
CA ALA A 116 4.93 3.52 0.80
C ALA A 116 5.89 3.93 -0.34
N GLY A 117 6.32 2.99 -1.18
CA GLY A 117 7.23 3.24 -2.31
C GLY A 117 8.65 2.70 -2.12
N ILE A 118 8.91 1.88 -1.10
CA ILE A 118 10.19 1.18 -0.94
C ILE A 118 10.03 -0.32 -1.27
N GLY A 119 11.00 -1.18 -0.94
CA GLY A 119 10.92 -2.60 -1.28
C GLY A 119 10.95 -2.84 -2.79
N GLY A 120 10.01 -3.61 -3.33
CA GLY A 120 9.87 -3.86 -4.78
C GLY A 120 9.78 -2.59 -5.64
N PHE A 121 9.27 -1.49 -5.07
CA PHE A 121 9.18 -0.19 -5.77
C PHE A 121 10.53 0.50 -5.93
N ALA A 122 11.44 0.28 -4.98
CA ALA A 122 12.80 0.82 -4.99
C ALA A 122 13.86 -0.23 -5.34
N MET A 123 13.49 -1.32 -6.03
CA MET A 123 14.37 -2.46 -6.33
C MET A 123 15.66 -2.04 -7.06
N ALA A 124 15.62 -0.99 -7.88
CA ALA A 124 16.78 -0.37 -8.51
C ALA A 124 17.90 0.03 -7.53
N THR A 125 17.58 0.31 -6.27
CA THR A 125 18.55 0.69 -5.22
C THR A 125 19.26 -0.50 -4.58
N ALA A 126 18.80 -1.73 -4.84
CA ALA A 126 19.28 -2.95 -4.19
C ALA A 126 19.73 -4.01 -5.20
N PRO A 127 20.69 -3.73 -6.11
CA PRO A 127 21.14 -4.70 -7.12
C PRO A 127 21.68 -6.01 -6.53
N ALA A 128 22.20 -5.98 -5.30
CA ALA A 128 22.67 -7.16 -4.59
C ALA A 128 21.55 -8.18 -4.29
N ILE A 129 20.34 -7.71 -3.99
CA ILE A 129 19.23 -8.60 -3.62
C ILE A 129 18.57 -9.28 -4.82
N VAL A 130 18.78 -8.75 -6.03
CA VAL A 130 18.17 -9.30 -7.26
C VAL A 130 18.56 -10.75 -7.49
N ARG A 131 19.78 -11.14 -7.11
CA ARG A 131 20.23 -12.55 -7.16
C ARG A 131 19.55 -13.44 -6.14
N PHE A 132 18.89 -12.88 -5.14
CA PHE A 132 18.20 -13.60 -4.07
C PHE A 132 16.68 -13.66 -4.30
N VAL A 133 16.06 -12.56 -4.75
CA VAL A 133 14.62 -12.51 -5.06
C VAL A 133 14.28 -12.98 -6.49
N GLY A 134 15.29 -13.21 -7.32
CA GLY A 134 15.10 -13.57 -8.73
C GLY A 134 15.11 -12.37 -9.68
N GLY A 135 15.49 -12.63 -10.93
CA GLY A 135 15.60 -11.62 -12.00
C GLY A 135 17.02 -11.12 -12.25
N SER A 136 17.14 -10.00 -12.97
CA SER A 136 18.40 -9.36 -13.34
C SER A 136 18.42 -7.87 -12.95
N VAL A 137 19.61 -7.27 -12.85
CA VAL A 137 19.74 -5.83 -12.53
C VAL A 137 18.94 -4.95 -13.53
N PRO A 138 18.95 -5.21 -14.85
CA PRO A 138 18.05 -4.56 -15.78
C PRO A 138 16.55 -4.68 -15.40
N ASP A 139 16.11 -5.84 -14.94
CA ASP A 139 14.72 -6.05 -14.51
C ASP A 139 14.38 -5.20 -13.28
N ALA A 140 15.31 -5.07 -12.32
CA ALA A 140 15.15 -4.21 -11.16
C ALA A 140 14.97 -2.73 -11.55
N LEU A 141 15.78 -2.25 -12.51
CA LEU A 141 15.67 -0.89 -13.05
C LEU A 141 14.34 -0.69 -13.78
N ALA A 142 13.93 -1.66 -14.60
CA ALA A 142 12.67 -1.63 -15.33
C ALA A 142 11.46 -1.67 -14.39
N THR A 143 11.52 -2.47 -13.32
CA THR A 143 10.48 -2.57 -12.30
C THR A 143 10.27 -1.24 -11.59
N THR A 144 11.33 -0.60 -11.06
CA THR A 144 11.19 0.72 -10.42
C THR A 144 10.56 1.73 -11.38
N ARG A 145 11.01 1.79 -12.64
CA ARG A 145 10.42 2.66 -13.67
C ARG A 145 8.94 2.38 -13.92
N ARG A 146 8.53 1.12 -14.04
CA ARG A 146 7.11 0.74 -14.21
C ARG A 146 6.26 1.17 -13.01
N MET A 147 6.80 1.14 -11.80
CA MET A 147 6.06 1.59 -10.62
C MET A 147 5.75 3.09 -10.67
N HIS A 148 6.60 3.93 -11.30
CA HIS A 148 6.26 5.34 -11.54
C HIS A 148 5.01 5.53 -12.39
N GLU A 149 4.69 4.58 -13.28
CA GLU A 149 3.51 4.66 -14.15
C GLU A 149 2.19 4.48 -13.38
N ILE A 150 2.24 3.83 -12.21
CA ILE A 150 1.07 3.56 -11.37
C ILE A 150 1.02 4.39 -10.08
N THR A 151 2.02 5.24 -9.82
CA THR A 151 2.07 6.08 -8.62
C THR A 151 1.74 7.53 -8.91
N LEU A 152 1.27 8.27 -7.90
CA LEU A 152 0.89 9.67 -7.99
C LEU A 152 2.08 10.61 -8.16
N ALA A 153 3.19 10.36 -7.45
CA ALA A 153 4.34 11.25 -7.43
C ALA A 153 5.64 10.51 -7.10
N GLU A 154 6.75 11.25 -7.11
CA GLU A 154 8.03 10.83 -6.54
C GLU A 154 8.17 11.36 -5.10
N ASN A 155 8.73 10.56 -4.21
CA ASN A 155 9.07 11.01 -2.86
C ASN A 155 10.54 11.46 -2.79
N PRO A 156 10.83 12.77 -2.69
CA PRO A 156 12.21 13.27 -2.73
C PRO A 156 13.02 12.93 -1.47
N ARG A 157 12.40 12.40 -0.40
CA ARG A 157 13.12 11.94 0.79
C ARG A 157 13.80 10.60 0.61
N TRP A 158 13.34 9.81 -0.36
CA TRP A 158 13.93 8.51 -0.69
C TRP A 158 14.37 8.56 -2.15
N SER A 159 15.67 8.69 -2.37
CA SER A 159 16.23 8.80 -3.71
C SER A 159 16.64 7.44 -4.26
N VAL A 160 16.62 7.33 -5.59
CA VAL A 160 17.11 6.18 -6.36
C VAL A 160 18.36 6.64 -7.11
N PRO A 161 19.59 6.51 -6.54
CA PRO A 161 20.79 7.12 -7.11
C PRO A 161 21.12 6.68 -8.53
N VAL A 162 20.89 5.39 -8.84
CA VAL A 162 21.15 4.83 -10.17
C VAL A 162 20.19 5.35 -11.26
N LEU A 163 19.07 5.95 -10.85
CA LEU A 163 18.13 6.64 -11.72
C LEU A 163 18.26 8.16 -11.53
N GLU A 164 19.50 8.66 -11.52
CA GLU A 164 19.81 10.09 -11.40
C GLU A 164 19.19 10.76 -10.16
N PHE A 165 19.10 10.01 -9.06
CA PHE A 165 18.51 10.46 -7.79
C PHE A 165 17.03 10.85 -7.87
N GLN A 166 16.28 10.31 -8.84
CA GLN A 166 14.81 10.36 -8.83
C GLN A 166 14.25 9.91 -7.48
N GLY A 167 13.15 10.53 -7.04
CA GLY A 167 12.48 10.08 -5.82
C GLY A 167 11.81 8.73 -6.05
N THR A 168 11.63 7.91 -5.01
CA THR A 168 10.92 6.63 -5.15
C THR A 168 9.48 6.86 -5.61
N PRO A 169 8.90 5.97 -6.44
CA PRO A 169 7.50 6.05 -6.84
C PRO A 169 6.58 5.87 -5.62
N THR A 170 5.71 6.83 -5.34
CA THR A 170 4.89 6.88 -4.11
C THR A 170 3.44 7.21 -4.39
N GLY A 171 2.54 6.54 -3.66
CA GLY A 171 1.09 6.70 -3.75
C GLY A 171 0.52 5.93 -4.92
N ILE A 172 0.35 4.61 -4.77
CA ILE A 172 -0.24 3.74 -5.79
C ILE A 172 -1.66 4.22 -6.08
N ASP A 173 -1.95 4.54 -7.34
CA ASP A 173 -3.26 5.03 -7.79
C ASP A 173 -4.03 3.90 -8.48
N VAL A 174 -5.16 3.51 -7.89
CA VAL A 174 -6.02 2.44 -8.43
C VAL A 174 -6.45 2.74 -9.87
N THR A 175 -6.69 4.00 -10.24
CA THR A 175 -7.08 4.36 -11.62
C THR A 175 -5.95 4.10 -12.60
N LYS A 176 -4.70 4.38 -12.20
CA LYS A 176 -3.53 4.13 -13.04
C LYS A 176 -3.28 2.65 -13.19
N VAL A 177 -3.37 1.88 -12.10
CA VAL A 177 -3.28 0.40 -12.14
C VAL A 177 -4.31 -0.18 -13.11
N CYS A 178 -5.59 0.19 -12.97
CA CYS A 178 -6.65 -0.27 -13.87
C CYS A 178 -6.43 0.15 -15.34
N ARG A 179 -5.92 1.36 -15.57
CA ARG A 179 -5.72 1.91 -16.93
C ARG A 179 -4.52 1.27 -17.64
N THR A 180 -3.43 1.03 -16.94
CA THR A 180 -2.19 0.51 -17.53
C THR A 180 -2.12 -1.01 -17.51
N GLY A 181 -2.85 -1.66 -16.59
CA GLY A 181 -2.72 -3.09 -16.31
C GLY A 181 -1.43 -3.46 -15.56
N ILE A 182 -0.63 -2.47 -15.16
CA ILE A 182 0.59 -2.70 -14.37
C ILE A 182 0.19 -2.90 -12.91
N LEU A 183 0.55 -4.05 -12.34
CA LEU A 183 0.30 -4.36 -10.93
C LEU A 183 1.48 -3.94 -10.05
N PRO A 184 1.24 -3.57 -8.77
CA PRO A 184 2.30 -3.32 -7.81
C PRO A 184 3.26 -4.52 -7.69
N GLN A 185 4.56 -4.27 -7.84
CA GLN A 185 5.58 -5.30 -7.65
C GLN A 185 5.99 -5.38 -6.18
N ILE A 186 5.92 -6.59 -5.62
CA ILE A 186 6.31 -6.89 -4.25
C ILE A 186 7.51 -7.83 -4.26
N ASN A 187 8.50 -7.53 -3.41
CA ASN A 187 9.60 -8.45 -3.11
C ASN A 187 9.28 -9.09 -1.76
N THR A 188 9.21 -10.42 -1.71
CA THR A 188 8.77 -11.12 -0.49
C THR A 188 9.64 -12.34 -0.18
N GLY A 189 9.74 -12.66 1.11
CA GLY A 189 10.27 -13.96 1.55
C GLY A 189 9.17 -15.01 1.44
N MET A 190 9.49 -16.16 0.86
CA MET A 190 8.55 -17.28 0.76
C MET A 190 8.56 -18.05 2.09
N ALA A 191 7.43 -18.06 2.78
CA ALA A 191 7.24 -18.87 3.97
C ALA A 191 6.92 -20.33 3.57
N GLY A 192 7.37 -21.29 4.36
CA GLY A 192 7.04 -22.69 4.17
C GLY A 192 5.56 -22.98 4.43
N ARG A 193 4.97 -23.86 3.62
CA ARG A 193 3.58 -24.31 3.73
C ARG A 193 3.29 -25.07 5.02
N VAL A 194 4.32 -25.66 5.63
CA VAL A 194 4.24 -26.37 6.91
C VAL A 194 4.71 -25.44 8.04
N ALA A 195 3.88 -25.33 9.08
CA ALA A 195 4.18 -24.49 10.24
C ALA A 195 5.52 -24.87 10.89
N GLY A 196 6.34 -23.86 11.20
CA GLY A 196 7.64 -24.03 11.85
C GLY A 196 8.82 -24.27 10.90
N VAL A 197 8.60 -24.46 9.59
CA VAL A 197 9.69 -24.60 8.60
C VAL A 197 10.46 -23.29 8.42
N GLY A 198 9.77 -22.15 8.54
CA GLY A 198 10.38 -20.84 8.34
C GLY A 198 10.45 -20.46 6.86
N GLN A 199 11.51 -19.74 6.47
CA GLN A 199 11.68 -19.26 5.10
C GLN A 199 12.20 -20.38 4.19
N VAL A 200 11.50 -20.61 3.07
CA VAL A 200 11.86 -21.62 2.05
C VAL A 200 12.43 -20.99 0.78
N GLY A 201 12.30 -19.68 0.61
CA GLY A 201 12.74 -18.97 -0.59
C GLY A 201 12.54 -17.46 -0.51
N ALA A 202 12.75 -16.78 -1.64
CA ALA A 202 12.43 -15.37 -1.82
C ALA A 202 12.10 -15.10 -3.29
N GLY A 203 11.18 -14.16 -3.52
CA GLY A 203 10.60 -13.99 -4.84
C GLY A 203 9.92 -12.66 -5.07
N LEU A 204 9.42 -12.56 -6.29
CA LEU A 204 8.57 -11.51 -6.81
C LEU A 204 7.12 -11.98 -6.80
N VAL A 205 6.22 -11.13 -6.35
CA VAL A 205 4.79 -11.38 -6.36
C VAL A 205 4.03 -10.10 -6.65
N THR A 206 2.83 -10.24 -7.20
CA THR A 206 1.90 -9.13 -7.43
C THR A 206 0.56 -9.41 -6.73
N PRO A 207 -0.20 -8.37 -6.36
CA PRO A 207 -1.56 -8.54 -5.89
C PRO A 207 -2.47 -9.21 -6.94
N PRO A 208 -3.57 -9.85 -6.52
CA PRO A 208 -4.63 -10.29 -7.44
C PRO A 208 -5.23 -9.08 -8.18
N ALA A 209 -5.30 -9.14 -9.51
CA ALA A 209 -5.63 -7.97 -10.34
C ALA A 209 -7.06 -7.45 -10.13
N GLU A 210 -7.99 -8.34 -9.78
CA GLU A 210 -9.41 -8.06 -9.63
C GLU A 210 -9.76 -7.11 -8.48
N ILE A 211 -8.86 -6.94 -7.50
CA ILE A 211 -9.11 -6.06 -6.35
C ILE A 211 -9.10 -4.58 -6.74
N PHE A 212 -8.36 -4.21 -7.79
CA PHE A 212 -8.27 -2.81 -8.24
C PHE A 212 -9.56 -2.34 -8.93
N PRO A 213 -10.17 -3.08 -9.87
CA PRO A 213 -11.50 -2.75 -10.39
C PRO A 213 -12.58 -2.70 -9.30
N GLN A 214 -12.54 -3.59 -8.31
CA GLN A 214 -13.47 -3.56 -7.17
C GLN A 214 -13.37 -2.24 -6.40
N ALA A 215 -12.14 -1.84 -6.04
CA ALA A 215 -11.89 -0.58 -5.34
C ALA A 215 -12.33 0.64 -6.16
N LEU A 216 -12.06 0.62 -7.47
CA LEU A 216 -12.47 1.70 -8.37
C LEU A 216 -14.00 1.80 -8.50
N ALA A 217 -14.70 0.68 -8.55
CA ALA A 217 -16.16 0.64 -8.59
C ALA A 217 -16.78 1.23 -7.31
N ALA A 218 -16.22 0.90 -6.14
CA ALA A 218 -16.66 1.44 -4.85
C ALA A 218 -16.45 2.95 -4.76
N LEU A 219 -15.30 3.47 -5.23
CA LEU A 219 -15.04 4.91 -5.32
C LEU A 219 -16.04 5.61 -6.26
N ALA A 220 -16.32 5.02 -7.42
CA ALA A 220 -17.28 5.57 -8.38
C ALA A 220 -18.71 5.65 -7.80
N GLU A 221 -19.12 4.65 -7.01
CA GLU A 221 -20.40 4.68 -6.32
C GLU A 221 -20.46 5.80 -5.29
N ARG A 222 -19.42 5.94 -4.45
CA ARG A 222 -19.34 7.01 -3.44
C ARG A 222 -19.35 8.41 -4.06
N ALA A 223 -18.70 8.57 -5.22
CA ALA A 223 -18.71 9.82 -5.97
C ALA A 223 -20.13 10.16 -6.47
N ARG A 224 -20.89 9.17 -6.96
CA ARG A 224 -22.30 9.36 -7.35
C ARG A 224 -23.17 9.76 -6.16
N THR A 225 -23.01 9.11 -5.01
CA THR A 225 -23.81 9.44 -3.82
C THR A 225 -23.46 10.82 -3.25
N ALA A 226 -22.19 11.24 -3.31
CA ALA A 226 -21.76 12.57 -2.86
C ALA A 226 -22.28 13.70 -3.77
N GLY A 227 -22.37 13.45 -5.08
CA GLY A 227 -22.94 14.39 -6.05
C GLY A 227 -24.47 14.48 -6.04
N GLY A 228 -25.15 13.51 -5.42
CA GLY A 228 -26.60 13.45 -5.29
C GLY A 228 -27.16 14.11 -4.02
N GLY A 229 -26.40 15.00 -3.37
CA GLY A 229 -26.80 15.65 -2.13
C GLY A 229 -28.20 16.26 -2.19
N GLN A 230 -29.08 15.83 -1.29
CA GLN A 230 -30.37 16.48 -1.08
C GLN A 230 -30.14 17.95 -0.75
N VAL A 231 -30.66 18.85 -1.58
CA VAL A 231 -30.69 20.27 -1.23
C VAL A 231 -31.82 20.46 -0.23
N SER A 232 -31.48 20.83 1.00
CA SER A 232 -32.44 21.15 2.06
C SER A 232 -32.48 22.67 2.29
N GLY A 233 -33.64 23.30 2.00
CA GLY A 233 -33.85 24.75 2.16
C GLY A 233 -34.37 25.43 0.90
N PRO A 234 -34.71 26.74 0.95
CA PRO A 234 -35.18 27.47 -0.22
C PRO A 234 -34.08 27.59 -1.28
N VAL A 235 -34.37 27.16 -2.50
CA VAL A 235 -33.42 27.22 -3.63
C VAL A 235 -33.95 28.15 -4.72
N SER A 236 -33.11 29.07 -5.18
CA SER A 236 -33.39 29.94 -6.32
C SER A 236 -32.40 29.65 -7.44
N GLY A 237 -32.88 29.13 -8.58
CA GLY A 237 -32.06 28.71 -9.73
C GLY A 237 -32.30 27.26 -10.17
N PRO A 238 -31.59 26.78 -11.22
CA PRO A 238 -31.74 25.41 -11.72
C PRO A 238 -31.11 24.37 -10.79
N VAL A 239 -31.84 23.29 -10.49
CA VAL A 239 -31.39 22.18 -9.62
C VAL A 239 -31.52 20.83 -10.32
N SER A 240 -30.54 19.95 -10.13
CA SER A 240 -30.54 18.56 -10.61
C SER A 240 -30.33 17.62 -9.41
N GLY A 241 -31.33 16.80 -9.08
CA GLY A 241 -31.31 15.89 -7.92
C GLY A 241 -32.55 16.00 -7.01
N PRO A 242 -32.64 15.17 -5.95
CA PRO A 242 -33.75 15.23 -4.99
C PRO A 242 -33.69 16.51 -4.15
N VAL A 243 -34.83 17.20 -3.98
CA VAL A 243 -34.92 18.45 -3.18
C VAL A 243 -36.01 18.33 -2.12
N SER A 244 -35.73 18.84 -0.92
CA SER A 244 -36.71 19.03 0.16
C SER A 244 -36.68 20.50 0.61
N GLY A 245 -37.81 21.20 0.43
CA GLY A 245 -37.93 22.65 0.57
C GLY A 245 -38.46 23.38 -0.69
N PRO A 246 -38.87 24.65 -0.57
CA PRO A 246 -39.46 25.41 -1.67
C PRO A 246 -38.43 25.72 -2.78
N VAL A 247 -38.82 25.48 -4.03
CA VAL A 247 -37.99 25.75 -5.22
C VAL A 247 -38.60 26.86 -6.08
N SER A 248 -37.77 27.85 -6.43
CA SER A 248 -38.08 28.88 -7.44
C SER A 248 -37.11 28.76 -8.63
N GLY A 249 -37.51 28.03 -9.68
CA GLY A 249 -36.64 27.74 -10.83
C GLY A 249 -37.01 26.51 -11.65
N GLN A 250 -36.06 25.98 -12.43
CA GLN A 250 -36.18 24.70 -13.15
C GLN A 250 -35.62 23.56 -12.29
N ALA A 251 -36.37 22.47 -12.14
CA ALA A 251 -35.93 21.28 -11.41
C ALA A 251 -36.01 20.04 -12.30
N SER A 252 -34.98 19.19 -12.23
CA SER A 252 -34.98 17.84 -12.79
C SER A 252 -34.68 16.83 -11.67
N GLY A 253 -35.65 15.94 -11.37
CA GLY A 253 -35.59 15.01 -10.23
C GLY A 253 -36.90 14.88 -9.44
N GLN A 254 -36.86 14.23 -8.27
CA GLN A 254 -37.99 14.12 -7.33
C GLN A 254 -38.01 15.30 -6.35
N ALA A 255 -39.18 15.94 -6.17
CA ALA A 255 -39.40 17.01 -5.20
C ALA A 255 -40.48 16.59 -4.18
N SER A 256 -40.27 16.88 -2.90
CA SER A 256 -41.20 16.50 -1.81
C SER A 256 -42.13 17.64 -1.35
N ASP A 257 -41.91 18.89 -1.76
CA ASP A 257 -42.60 20.10 -1.30
C ASP A 257 -43.03 21.03 -2.46
N GLU A 258 -43.60 22.21 -2.18
CA GLU A 258 -44.14 23.15 -3.19
C GLU A 258 -43.08 23.61 -4.23
N VAL A 259 -43.37 23.40 -5.52
CA VAL A 259 -42.54 23.85 -6.65
C VAL A 259 -43.23 25.00 -7.37
N SER A 260 -42.58 26.16 -7.42
CA SER A 260 -43.00 27.31 -8.22
C SER A 260 -42.08 27.46 -9.44
N GLY A 261 -42.40 26.77 -10.55
CA GLY A 261 -41.54 26.75 -11.74
C GLY A 261 -41.91 25.68 -12.78
N GLN A 262 -41.06 25.51 -13.80
CA GLN A 262 -41.20 24.46 -14.82
C GLN A 262 -40.54 23.16 -14.33
N VAL A 263 -41.28 22.05 -14.37
CA VAL A 263 -40.79 20.69 -14.10
C VAL A 263 -40.62 19.97 -15.42
N SER A 264 -39.40 19.51 -15.71
CA SER A 264 -39.12 18.61 -16.84
C SER A 264 -38.88 17.21 -16.30
N SER A 265 -39.71 16.25 -16.73
CA SER A 265 -39.58 14.82 -16.45
C SER A 265 -38.51 14.15 -17.32
#